data_AF-A0A4Y7JNP7-F1
#
_entry.id   AF-A0A4Y7JNP7-F1
#
_cell.length_a   1.000
_cell.length_b   1.000
_cell.length_c   1.000
_cell.angle_alpha   90.00
_cell.angle_beta   90.00
_cell.angle_gamma   90.00
#
_symmetry.space_group_name_H-M   'P 1'
#
loop_
_entity.id
_entity.type
_entity.pdbx_description
1 polymer ?
#
loop_
_entity_poly.entity_id
_entity_poly.type
_entity_poly.pdbx_seq_one_letter_code
_entity_poly.pdbx_strand_id
1 'polypeptide(L)'
;MSDDLHTQDFLKGALQEILKLMNSSLNKLKKAKQQQQSLFLSLAGMEKEVKMVLDTLGLMSSLSYSEVLEQLKAKALTRANLTEEDVLQQIELRTQARRNSEFAESDQIREDLKAKGIALIGFGQ
;
A
#
# COMPACT_ATOMS: atom_id res chain seq x y z
N MET A 1 -2.32 23.29 13.20
CA MET A 1 -3.80 23.37 13.18
C MET A 1 -4.30 24.63 13.89
N SER A 2 -3.62 25.13 14.94
CA SER A 2 -3.95 26.44 15.53
C SER A 2 -3.57 27.66 14.69
N ASP A 3 -2.60 27.53 13.78
CA ASP A 3 -2.36 28.53 12.72
C ASP A 3 -3.13 28.15 11.46
N ASP A 4 -4.19 28.90 11.19
CA ASP A 4 -4.94 29.06 9.94
C ASP A 4 -5.28 27.79 9.12
N LEU A 5 -5.42 26.64 9.80
CA LEU A 5 -5.72 25.34 9.17
C LEU A 5 -4.86 25.11 7.91
N HIS A 6 -3.53 25.22 8.05
CA HIS A 6 -2.54 24.86 7.02
C HIS A 6 -2.56 23.35 6.69
N THR A 7 -3.67 22.89 6.13
CA THR A 7 -3.97 21.50 5.76
C THR A 7 -2.98 20.99 4.71
N GLN A 8 -2.52 21.86 3.82
CA GLN A 8 -1.52 21.51 2.80
C GLN A 8 -0.17 21.11 3.43
N ASP A 9 0.33 21.90 4.38
CA ASP A 9 1.60 21.62 5.06
C ASP A 9 1.49 20.38 5.94
N PHE A 10 0.35 20.21 6.60
CA PHE A 10 0.06 19.00 7.35
C PHE A 10 0.04 17.75 6.45
N LEU A 11 -0.72 17.77 5.35
CA LEU A 11 -0.86 16.61 4.47
C LEU A 11 0.43 16.26 3.72
N LYS A 12 1.19 17.27 3.25
CA LYS A 12 2.40 17.05 2.46
C LYS A 12 3.63 16.78 3.33
N GLY A 13 3.74 17.42 4.50
CA GLY A 13 4.88 17.29 5.40
C GLY A 13 4.59 16.33 6.54
N ALA A 14 3.86 16.82 7.54
CA ALA A 14 3.71 16.16 8.84
C ALA A 14 3.09 14.76 8.72
N LEU A 15 2.01 14.59 7.93
CA LEU A 15 1.38 13.29 7.73
C LEU A 15 2.35 12.30 7.08
N GLN A 16 3.13 12.73 6.09
CA GLN A 16 4.12 11.87 5.44
C GLN A 16 5.19 11.39 6.43
N GLU A 17 5.66 12.26 7.31
CA GLU A 17 6.63 11.91 8.36
C GLU A 17 6.03 10.95 9.38
N ILE A 18 4.80 11.19 9.83
CA ILE A 18 4.08 10.29 10.74
C ILE A 18 3.93 8.90 10.10
N LEU A 19 3.51 8.81 8.83
CA LEU A 19 3.38 7.54 8.11
C LEU A 19 4.73 6.80 7.97
N LYS A 20 5.83 7.53 7.70
CA LYS A 20 7.19 6.96 7.66
C LYS A 20 7.59 6.40 9.03
N LEU A 21 7.33 7.14 10.11
CA LEU A 21 7.61 6.70 11.47
C LEU A 21 6.82 5.43 11.83
N MET A 22 5.51 5.40 11.56
CA MET A 22 4.68 4.21 11.77
C MET A 22 5.22 3.00 11.00
N ASN A 23 5.59 3.16 9.73
CA ASN A 23 6.17 2.09 8.91
C ASN A 23 7.51 1.60 9.48
N SER A 24 8.36 2.50 9.97
CA SER A 24 9.64 2.13 10.60
C SER A 24 9.43 1.34 11.89
N SER A 25 8.44 1.73 12.70
CA SER A 25 8.06 1.06 13.95
C SER A 25 7.46 -0.33 13.69
N LEU A 26 6.61 -0.46 12.66
CA LEU A 26 6.10 -1.76 12.20
C LEU A 26 7.22 -2.70 11.76
N ASN A 27 8.22 -2.19 11.02
CA ASN A 27 9.37 -3.01 10.61
C ASN A 27 10.24 -3.45 11.80
N LYS A 28 10.38 -2.61 12.83
CA LYS A 28 11.07 -2.97 14.08
C LYS A 28 10.31 -4.05 14.85
N LEU A 29 8.98 -3.90 14.96
CA LEU A 29 8.09 -4.90 15.57
C LEU A 29 8.17 -6.26 14.86
N LYS A 30 8.19 -6.28 13.51
CA LYS A 30 8.33 -7.54 12.75
C LYS A 30 9.66 -8.27 12.97
N LYS A 31 10.73 -7.54 13.34
CA LYS A 31 12.07 -8.10 13.56
C LYS A 31 12.32 -8.53 15.00
N ALA A 32 11.64 -7.95 15.98
CA ALA A 32 11.83 -8.25 17.40
C ALA A 32 10.82 -9.29 17.90
N LYS A 33 11.28 -10.50 18.26
CA LYS A 33 10.41 -11.62 18.66
C LYS A 33 9.89 -11.60 20.10
N GLN A 34 10.35 -10.72 21.00
CA GLN A 34 10.10 -10.97 22.44
C GLN A 34 9.80 -9.81 23.39
N GLN A 35 9.89 -8.54 23.00
CA GLN A 35 9.50 -7.46 23.92
C GLN A 35 9.26 -6.18 23.14
N GLN A 36 7.99 -5.75 23.02
CA GLN A 36 7.64 -4.38 22.60
C GLN A 36 6.15 -4.06 22.71
N GLN A 37 5.50 -4.45 23.82
CA GLN A 37 4.14 -3.97 24.15
C GLN A 37 4.06 -2.43 24.12
N SER A 38 5.11 -1.73 24.57
CA SER A 38 5.20 -0.27 24.52
C SER A 38 5.20 0.30 23.09
N LEU A 39 5.86 -0.34 22.12
CA LEU A 39 5.81 0.11 20.73
C LEU A 39 4.46 -0.19 20.08
N PHE A 40 3.82 -1.31 20.43
CA PHE A 40 2.47 -1.59 19.96
C PHE A 40 1.48 -0.54 20.48
N LEU A 41 1.52 -0.21 21.77
CA LEU A 41 0.68 0.84 22.37
C LEU A 41 0.96 2.21 21.75
N SER A 42 2.23 2.56 21.51
CA SER A 42 2.61 3.80 20.84
C SER A 42 2.10 3.84 19.39
N LEU A 43 2.16 2.73 18.66
CA LEU A 43 1.66 2.63 17.29
C LEU A 43 0.13 2.76 17.24
N ALA A 44 -0.58 2.11 18.15
CA ALA A 44 -2.04 2.24 18.28
C ALA A 44 -2.46 3.68 18.65
N GLY A 45 -1.67 4.35 19.50
CA GLY A 45 -1.87 5.76 19.83
C GLY A 45 -1.71 6.68 18.60
N MET A 46 -0.61 6.53 17.86
CA MET A 46 -0.38 7.27 16.62
C MET A 46 -1.48 7.01 15.57
N GLU A 47 -1.91 5.76 15.40
CA GLU A 47 -3.00 5.42 14.50
C GLU A 47 -4.29 6.16 14.87
N LYS A 48 -4.64 6.20 16.17
CA LYS A 48 -5.83 6.90 16.65
C LYS A 48 -5.76 8.40 16.38
N GLU A 49 -4.62 9.03 16.65
CA GLU A 49 -4.42 10.46 16.40
C GLU A 49 -4.52 10.80 14.92
N VAL A 50 -3.87 10.02 14.06
CA VAL A 50 -3.95 10.19 12.60
C VAL A 50 -5.40 10.03 12.13
N LYS A 51 -6.13 9.03 12.61
CA LYS A 51 -7.56 8.85 12.27
C LYS A 51 -8.41 10.04 12.70
N MET A 52 -8.21 10.59 13.91
CA MET A 52 -8.94 11.77 14.37
C MET A 52 -8.68 12.99 13.48
N VAL A 53 -7.43 13.21 13.07
CA VAL A 53 -7.12 14.32 12.15
C VAL A 53 -7.72 14.08 10.77
N LEU A 54 -7.64 12.86 10.23
CA LEU A 54 -8.27 12.53 8.95
C LEU A 54 -9.79 12.66 8.98
N ASP A 55 -10.42 12.30 10.09
CA ASP A 55 -11.86 12.47 10.31
C ASP A 55 -12.25 13.96 10.34
N THR A 56 -11.47 14.78 11.05
CA THR A 56 -11.65 16.25 11.07
C THR A 56 -11.54 16.87 9.67
N LEU A 57 -10.69 16.30 8.81
CA LEU A 57 -10.53 16.74 7.42
C LEU A 57 -11.56 16.12 6.45
N GLY A 58 -12.44 15.23 6.92
CA GLY A 58 -13.40 14.52 6.07
C GLY A 58 -12.77 13.53 5.10
N LEU A 59 -11.55 13.06 5.39
CA LEU A 59 -10.78 12.11 4.58
C LEU A 59 -10.91 10.66 5.05
N MET A 60 -11.67 10.41 6.12
CA MET A 60 -11.99 9.05 6.56
C MET A 60 -13.01 8.41 5.61
N SER A 61 -12.58 7.34 4.96
CA SER A 61 -13.51 6.46 4.24
C SER A 61 -14.27 5.60 5.24
N SER A 62 -15.58 5.46 5.05
CA SER A 62 -16.41 4.48 5.77
C SER A 62 -16.18 3.05 5.29
N LEU A 63 -15.52 2.88 4.14
CA LEU A 63 -15.21 1.61 3.54
C LEU A 63 -13.97 0.98 4.18
N SER A 64 -13.98 -0.34 4.31
CA SER A 64 -12.83 -1.10 4.75
C SER A 64 -11.68 -1.02 3.73
N TYR A 65 -10.47 -1.32 4.20
CA TYR A 65 -9.28 -1.34 3.34
C TYR A 65 -9.44 -2.28 2.13
N SER A 66 -10.07 -3.45 2.30
CA SER A 66 -10.23 -4.39 1.18
C SER A 66 -11.22 -3.86 0.14
N GLU A 67 -12.34 -3.26 0.57
CA GLU A 67 -13.34 -2.70 -0.34
C GLU A 67 -12.74 -1.55 -1.17
N VAL A 68 -11.95 -0.67 -0.54
CA VAL A 68 -11.25 0.40 -1.27
C VAL A 68 -10.28 -0.19 -2.28
N LEU A 69 -9.52 -1.22 -1.90
CA LEU A 69 -8.61 -1.90 -2.82
C LEU A 69 -9.36 -2.57 -3.99
N GLU A 70 -10.49 -3.22 -3.75
CA GLU A 70 -11.31 -3.85 -4.79
C GLU A 70 -11.84 -2.81 -5.78
N GLN A 71 -12.32 -1.66 -5.29
CA GLN A 71 -12.74 -0.57 -6.16
C GLN A 71 -11.59 -0.01 -7.00
N LEU A 72 -10.40 0.14 -6.42
CA LEU A 72 -9.21 0.58 -7.14
C LEU A 72 -8.78 -0.44 -8.20
N LYS A 73 -8.84 -1.75 -7.87
CA LYS A 73 -8.58 -2.85 -8.83
C LYS A 73 -9.58 -2.80 -9.98
N ALA A 74 -10.88 -2.75 -9.71
CA ALA A 74 -11.92 -2.69 -10.74
C ALA A 74 -11.74 -1.48 -11.67
N LYS A 75 -11.41 -0.31 -11.12
CA LYS A 75 -11.11 0.90 -11.91
C LYS A 75 -9.84 0.75 -12.74
N ALA A 76 -8.79 0.12 -12.21
CA ALA A 76 -7.56 -0.14 -12.95
C ALA A 76 -7.79 -1.12 -14.11
N LEU A 77 -8.54 -2.19 -13.87
CA LEU A 77 -8.92 -3.17 -14.90
C LEU A 77 -9.73 -2.53 -16.03
N THR A 78 -10.71 -1.70 -15.68
CA THR A 78 -11.50 -0.94 -16.65
C THR A 78 -10.62 -0.02 -17.51
N ARG A 79 -9.63 0.66 -16.91
CA ARG A 79 -8.68 1.52 -17.66
C ARG A 79 -7.75 0.71 -18.55
N ALA A 80 -7.37 -0.48 -18.13
CA ALA A 80 -6.47 -1.36 -18.84
C ALA A 80 -7.17 -2.19 -19.94
N ASN A 81 -8.51 -2.17 -20.02
CA ASN A 81 -9.31 -3.10 -20.82
C ASN A 81 -8.89 -4.56 -20.62
N LEU A 82 -8.62 -4.94 -19.37
CA LEU A 82 -8.23 -6.29 -18.97
C LEU A 82 -9.27 -6.90 -18.05
N THR A 83 -9.44 -8.22 -18.15
CA THR A 83 -10.21 -9.00 -17.19
C THR A 83 -9.34 -9.41 -15.99
N GLU A 84 -9.97 -9.81 -14.87
CA GLU A 84 -9.21 -10.32 -13.72
C GLU A 84 -8.45 -11.59 -14.10
N GLU A 85 -9.06 -12.42 -14.95
CA GLU A 85 -8.50 -13.65 -15.49
C GLU A 85 -7.22 -13.39 -16.29
N ASP A 86 -7.20 -12.36 -17.14
CA ASP A 86 -6.01 -11.98 -17.91
C ASP A 86 -4.84 -11.61 -16.99
N VAL A 87 -5.12 -10.88 -15.89
CA VAL A 87 -4.09 -10.48 -14.92
C VAL A 87 -3.58 -11.70 -14.15
N LEU A 88 -4.47 -12.60 -13.75
CA LEU A 88 -4.12 -13.84 -13.06
C LEU A 88 -3.23 -14.74 -13.94
N GLN A 89 -3.58 -14.89 -15.22
CA GLN A 89 -2.76 -15.64 -16.18
C GLN A 89 -1.36 -15.03 -16.32
N GLN A 90 -1.24 -13.72 -16.43
CA GLN A 90 0.07 -13.05 -16.52
C GLN A 90 0.90 -13.21 -15.23
N ILE A 91 0.26 -13.21 -14.06
CA ILE A 91 0.93 -13.50 -12.78
C ILE A 91 1.42 -14.95 -12.74
N GLU A 92 0.64 -15.90 -13.25
CA GLU A 92 1.02 -17.30 -13.33
C GLU A 92 2.18 -17.52 -14.29
N LEU A 93 2.11 -16.97 -15.51
CA LEU A 93 3.19 -17.01 -16.50
C LEU A 93 4.49 -16.42 -15.93
N ARG A 94 4.39 -15.30 -15.23
CA ARG A 94 5.54 -14.71 -14.52
C ARG A 94 6.10 -15.63 -13.43
N THR A 95 5.23 -16.32 -12.70
CA THR A 95 5.64 -17.26 -11.64
C THR A 95 6.32 -18.49 -12.24
N GLN A 96 5.84 -18.97 -13.39
CA GLN A 96 6.46 -20.05 -14.15
C GLN A 96 7.82 -19.61 -14.72
N ALA A 97 7.92 -18.45 -15.36
CA ALA A 97 9.18 -17.89 -15.86
C ALA A 97 10.22 -17.73 -14.73
N ARG A 98 9.80 -17.30 -13.54
CA ARG A 98 10.68 -17.27 -12.35
C ARG A 98 11.14 -18.66 -11.91
N ARG A 99 10.25 -19.66 -11.92
CA ARG A 99 10.62 -21.06 -11.60
C ARG A 99 11.61 -21.62 -12.62
N ASN A 100 11.45 -21.25 -13.89
CA ASN A 100 12.33 -21.66 -14.98
C ASN A 100 13.64 -20.84 -15.06
N SER A 101 13.86 -19.88 -14.15
CA SER A 101 14.99 -18.93 -14.16
C SER A 101 15.05 -18.02 -15.41
N GLU A 102 13.92 -17.85 -16.08
CA GLU A 102 13.72 -16.96 -17.24
C GLU A 102 13.40 -15.54 -16.75
N PHE A 103 14.38 -14.90 -16.11
CA PHE A 103 14.20 -13.59 -15.49
C PHE A 103 13.85 -12.48 -16.50
N ALA A 104 14.33 -12.60 -17.75
CA ALA A 104 14.02 -11.65 -18.81
C ALA A 104 12.52 -11.66 -19.17
N GLU A 105 11.92 -12.84 -19.30
CA GLU A 105 10.50 -12.97 -19.58
C GLU A 105 9.64 -12.52 -18.39
N SER A 106 10.06 -12.87 -17.16
CA SER A 106 9.41 -12.37 -15.95
C SER A 106 9.42 -10.83 -15.86
N ASP A 107 10.49 -10.17 -16.31
CA ASP A 107 10.60 -8.72 -16.28
C ASP A 107 9.82 -8.06 -17.42
N GLN A 108 9.76 -8.68 -18.61
CA GLN A 108 8.88 -8.22 -19.70
C GLN A 108 7.40 -8.22 -19.26
N ILE A 109 6.93 -9.30 -18.65
CA ILE A 109 5.55 -9.39 -18.13
C ILE A 109 5.29 -8.29 -17.09
N ARG A 110 6.30 -7.94 -16.28
CA ARG A 110 6.17 -6.86 -15.29
C ARG A 110 6.04 -5.50 -15.94
N GLU A 111 6.86 -5.19 -16.94
CA GLU A 111 6.79 -3.90 -17.63
C GLU A 111 5.50 -3.76 -18.45
N ASP A 112 5.02 -4.84 -19.06
CA ASP A 112 3.74 -4.83 -19.81
C ASP A 112 2.54 -4.54 -18.90
N LEU A 113 2.48 -5.19 -17.73
CA LEU A 113 1.43 -4.91 -16.75
C LEU A 113 1.55 -3.49 -16.17
N LYS A 114 2.78 -3.01 -15.95
CA LYS A 114 3.04 -1.65 -15.48
C LYS A 114 2.64 -0.59 -16.52
N ALA A 115 2.88 -0.84 -17.80
CA ALA A 115 2.43 0.02 -18.90
C ALA A 115 0.90 0.13 -18.95
N LYS A 116 0.19 -0.94 -18.56
CA LYS A 116 -1.27 -0.97 -18.40
C LYS A 116 -1.75 -0.39 -17.05
N GLY A 117 -0.85 0.15 -16.24
CA GLY A 117 -1.18 0.77 -14.95
C GLY A 117 -1.35 -0.21 -13.79
N ILE A 118 -0.98 -1.47 -13.96
CA ILE A 118 -1.09 -2.53 -12.95
C ILE A 118 0.32 -2.83 -12.41
N ALA A 119 0.60 -2.36 -11.20
CA ALA A 119 1.87 -2.64 -10.54
C ALA A 119 1.81 -3.96 -9.76
N LEU A 120 2.65 -4.93 -10.16
CA LEU A 120 2.86 -6.15 -9.39
C LEU A 120 3.90 -5.92 -8.29
N ILE A 121 3.46 -5.96 -7.03
CA ILE A 121 4.35 -5.93 -5.88
C ILE A 121 4.74 -7.38 -5.56
N GLY A 122 5.98 -7.74 -5.85
CA GLY A 122 6.52 -9.03 -5.43
C GLY A 122 6.79 -9.01 -3.92
N PHE A 123 6.20 -9.94 -3.18
CA PHE A 123 6.80 -10.36 -1.91
C PHE A 123 8.09 -11.10 -2.29
N GLY A 124 9.25 -10.48 -2.06
CA GLY A 124 10.53 -11.17 -2.21
C GLY A 124 10.50 -12.41 -1.32
N GLN A 125 10.66 -13.58 -1.92
CA GLN A 125 11.13 -14.78 -1.21
C GLN A 125 12.65 -14.78 -1.28
#